data_AF-A0AAC9PJV9-F1
#
_entry.id   AF-A0AAC9PJV9-F1
#
_cell.length_a   1.000
_cell.length_b   1.000
_cell.length_c   1.000
_cell.angle_alpha   90.00
_cell.angle_beta   90.00
_cell.angle_gamma   90.00
#
_symmetry.space_group_name_H-M   'P 1'
#
loop_
_entity.id
_entity.type
_entity.pdbx_description
1 polymer ?
#
loop_
_entity_poly.entity_id
_entity_poly.type
_entity_poly.pdbx_seq_one_letter_code
_entity_poly.pdbx_strand_id
1 'polypeptide(L)' 'MEKIKNSLKQLPSIRKFFSKNIKQILLDYQKNKNSIQTEDSKLEEYLGMTLNQFNKKNKGVRNLKNTILSYLY' A
#
# COMPACT_ATOMS: atom_id res chain seq x y z
N MET A 1 22.15 -3.06 -16.39
CA MET A 1 21.82 -3.84 -15.16
C MET A 1 21.56 -3.01 -13.90
N GLU A 2 22.28 -1.90 -13.63
CA GLU A 2 22.07 -1.13 -12.39
C GLU A 2 20.65 -0.59 -12.20
N LYS A 3 20.00 -0.10 -13.26
CA LYS A 3 18.63 0.40 -13.20
C LYS A 3 17.64 -0.70 -12.79
N ILE A 4 17.74 -1.91 -13.36
CA ILE A 4 16.96 -3.09 -12.95
C ILE A 4 17.21 -3.44 -11.49
N LYS A 5 18.49 -3.50 -11.09
CA LYS A 5 18.89 -3.83 -9.71
C LYS A 5 18.29 -2.82 -8.72
N ASN A 6 18.32 -1.54 -9.05
CA ASN A 6 17.72 -0.48 -8.22
C ASN A 6 16.19 -0.58 -8.20
N SER A 7 15.55 -0.95 -9.29
CA SER A 7 14.11 -1.19 -9.34
C SER A 7 13.71 -2.39 -8.47
N LEU A 8 14.42 -3.52 -8.58
CA LEU A 8 14.14 -4.72 -7.79
C LEU A 8 14.33 -4.48 -6.28
N LYS A 9 15.33 -3.68 -5.88
CA LYS A 9 15.56 -3.27 -4.48
C LYS A 9 14.37 -2.52 -3.86
N GLN A 10 13.47 -1.95 -4.66
CA GLN A 10 12.28 -1.26 -4.14
C GLN A 10 11.12 -2.21 -3.81
N LEU A 11 11.10 -3.44 -4.37
CA LEU A 11 10.00 -4.38 -4.15
C LEU A 11 9.79 -4.75 -2.66
N PRO A 12 10.84 -5.02 -1.86
CA PRO A 12 10.66 -5.29 -0.44
C PRO A 12 10.06 -4.11 0.33
N SER A 13 10.43 -2.87 -0.01
CA SER A 13 9.90 -1.68 0.68
C SER A 13 8.42 -1.45 0.34
N ILE A 14 8.02 -1.72 -0.90
CA ILE A 14 6.62 -1.73 -1.34
C ILE A 14 5.82 -2.79 -0.56
N ARG A 15 6.33 -4.02 -0.50
CA ARG A 15 5.68 -5.10 0.27
C ARG A 15 5.53 -4.73 1.75
N LYS A 16 6.58 -4.17 2.35
CA LYS A 16 6.57 -3.71 3.75
C LYS A 16 5.54 -2.62 3.98
N PHE A 17 5.41 -1.67 3.05
CA PHE A 17 4.41 -0.60 3.12
C PHE A 17 2.98 -1.16 3.19
N PHE A 18 2.58 -2.02 2.25
CA PHE A 18 1.23 -2.58 2.25
C PHE A 18 0.98 -3.47 3.48
N SER A 19 1.92 -4.35 3.82
CA SER A 19 1.78 -5.23 4.98
C SER A 19 1.63 -4.45 6.29
N LYS A 20 2.42 -3.38 6.49
CA LYS A 20 2.33 -2.54 7.68
C LYS A 20 0.96 -1.86 7.79
N ASN A 21 0.48 -1.26 6.69
CA ASN A 21 -0.79 -0.55 6.72
C ASN A 21 -1.98 -1.50 6.90
N ILE A 22 -2.00 -2.66 6.24
CA ILE A 22 -3.07 -3.66 6.43
C ILE A 22 -3.12 -4.15 7.88
N LYS A 23 -1.95 -4.45 8.49
CA LYS A 23 -1.90 -4.80 9.91
C LYS A 23 -2.42 -3.67 10.80
N GLN A 24 -2.12 -2.42 10.45
CA GLN A 24 -2.59 -1.27 11.22
C GLN A 24 -4.11 -1.11 11.14
N ILE A 25 -4.73 -1.35 9.97
CA ILE A 25 -6.20 -1.35 9.81
C ILE A 25 -6.84 -2.33 10.79
N LEU A 26 -6.33 -3.57 10.84
CA LEU A 26 -6.85 -4.60 11.75
C LEU A 26 -6.72 -4.20 13.22
N LEU A 27 -5.56 -3.65 13.61
CA LEU A 27 -5.30 -3.20 14.98
C LEU A 27 -6.16 -1.98 15.36
N ASP A 28 -6.33 -1.02 14.45
CA ASP A 28 -7.13 0.17 14.66
C ASP A 28 -8.61 -0.23 14.82
N TYR A 29 -9.09 -1.17 14.01
CA TYR A 29 -10.47 -1.69 14.09
C TYR A 29 -10.70 -2.45 15.40
N GLN A 30 -9.79 -3.37 15.77
CA GLN A 30 -9.89 -4.13 17.02
C GLN A 30 -9.96 -3.23 18.26
N LYS A 31 -9.28 -2.07 18.23
CA LYS A 31 -9.24 -1.12 19.35
C LYS A 31 -10.37 -0.09 19.31
N ASN A 32 -11.33 -0.22 18.39
CA ASN A 32 -12.35 0.78 18.09
C ASN A 32 -11.77 2.21 17.99
N LYS A 33 -10.59 2.34 17.38
CA LYS A 33 -9.92 3.64 17.27
C LYS A 33 -10.78 4.56 16.41
N ASN A 34 -11.02 5.78 16.88
CA ASN A 34 -11.88 6.76 16.19
C ASN A 34 -13.29 6.22 15.87
N SER A 35 -13.82 5.34 16.72
CA SER A 35 -15.14 4.72 16.57
C SER A 35 -15.33 3.85 15.32
N ILE A 36 -14.26 3.47 14.60
CA ILE A 36 -14.39 2.74 13.33
C ILE A 36 -14.96 1.32 13.46
N GLN A 37 -15.05 0.76 14.67
CA GLN A 37 -15.71 -0.52 14.91
C GLN A 37 -17.22 -0.36 15.09
N THR A 38 -17.66 0.78 15.60
CA THR A 38 -19.05 1.02 16.03
C THR A 38 -19.81 1.98 15.12
N GLU A 39 -19.11 2.80 14.32
CA GLU A 39 -19.69 3.78 13.42
C GLU A 39 -19.28 3.46 11.97
N ASP A 40 -20.22 2.96 11.17
CA ASP A 40 -19.96 2.57 9.78
C ASP A 40 -19.46 3.73 8.91
N SER A 41 -19.98 4.95 9.13
CA SER A 41 -19.53 6.14 8.40
C SER A 41 -18.06 6.48 8.69
N LYS A 42 -17.59 6.25 9.93
CA LYS A 42 -16.17 6.43 10.31
C LYS A 42 -15.30 5.35 9.69
N LEU A 43 -15.78 4.12 9.64
CA LEU A 43 -15.08 3.03 8.97
C LEU A 43 -14.92 3.30 7.47
N GLU A 44 -15.99 3.75 6.81
CA GLU A 44 -15.99 4.08 5.40
C GLU A 44 -15.00 5.22 5.09
N GLU A 45 -15.03 6.30 5.88
CA GLU A 45 -14.07 7.41 5.76
C GLU A 45 -12.62 6.91 5.91
N TYR A 46 -12.34 6.14 6.96
CA TYR A 46 -11.01 5.60 7.24
C TYR A 46 -10.50 4.68 6.12
N LEU A 47 -11.34 3.75 5.66
CA LEU A 47 -10.99 2.85 4.56
C LEU A 47 -10.85 3.59 3.23
N GLY A 48 -11.69 4.60 2.98
CA GLY A 48 -11.61 5.46 1.80
C GLY A 48 -10.29 6.22 1.72
N MET A 49 -9.85 6.83 2.83
CA MET A 49 -8.54 7.49 2.92
C MET A 49 -7.40 6.49 2.69
N THR A 50 -7.49 5.31 3.29
CA THR A 50 -6.48 4.25 3.17
C THR A 50 -6.39 3.72 1.73
N LEU A 51 -7.53 3.49 1.09
CA LEU A 51 -7.61 3.05 -0.30
C LEU A 51 -7.01 4.09 -1.25
N ASN A 52 -7.24 5.38 -1.02
CA ASN A 52 -6.61 6.45 -1.79
C ASN A 52 -5.07 6.41 -1.69
N GLN A 53 -4.52 6.19 -0.49
CA GLN A 53 -3.08 6.02 -0.31
C GLN A 53 -2.54 4.79 -1.05
N PHE A 54 -3.26 3.66 -0.99
CA PHE A 54 -2.89 2.45 -1.71
C PHE A 54 -2.92 2.64 -3.22
N ASN A 55 -3.94 3.32 -3.75
CA ASN A 55 -4.06 3.63 -5.16
C ASN A 55 -2.89 4.50 -5.64
N LYS A 56 -2.49 5.52 -4.87
CA LYS A 56 -1.28 6.32 -5.18
C LYS A 56 -0.02 5.46 -5.20
N LYS A 57 0.16 4.57 -4.22
CA LYS A 57 1.30 3.67 -4.19
C LYS A 57 1.29 2.70 -5.37
N ASN A 58 0.14 2.13 -5.71
CA ASN A 58 -0.04 1.18 -6.81
C ASN A 58 0.32 1.77 -8.17
N LYS A 59 0.05 3.06 -8.41
CA LYS A 59 0.52 3.74 -9.63
C LYS A 59 2.04 3.69 -9.74
N GLY A 60 2.77 3.96 -8.66
CA GLY A 60 4.23 3.82 -8.61
C GLY A 60 4.71 2.37 -8.83
N VAL A 61 4.00 1.39 -8.27
CA VAL A 61 4.31 -0.04 -8.48
C VAL A 61 4.13 -0.46 -9.94
N ARG A 62 3.08 0.01 -10.62
CA ARG A 62 2.86 -0.26 -12.05
C ARG A 62 3.99 0.28 -12.91
N ASN A 63 4.44 1.51 -12.65
CA ASN A 63 5.58 2.10 -13.34
C ASN A 63 6.85 1.29 -13.09
N LEU A 64 7.09 0.89 -11.83
CA LEU A 64 8.23 0.04 -11.47
C LEU A 64 8.21 -1.31 -12.21
N LYS A 65 7.04 -1.97 -12.28
CA LYS A 65 6.85 -3.21 -13.04
C LYS A 65 7.20 -3.01 -14.51
N ASN A 66 6.66 -1.96 -15.14
CA ASN A 66 6.92 -1.66 -16.55
C ASN A 66 8.42 -1.42 -16.80
N THR A 67 9.09 -0.67 -15.93
CA THR A 67 10.55 -0.47 -15.99
C THR A 67 11.32 -1.77 -15.87
N ILE A 68 10.93 -2.69 -14.97
CA ILE A 68 11.61 -3.99 -14.85
C ILE A 68 11.41 -4.81 -16.13
N LEU A 69 10.17 -4.89 -16.63
CA LEU A 69 9.85 -5.67 -17.83
C LEU A 69 10.55 -5.14 -19.08
N SER A 70 10.66 -3.81 -19.24
CA SER A 70 11.32 -3.20 -20.41
C SER A 70 12.83 -3.44 -20.48
N TYR A 71 13.44 -4.01 -19.43
CA TYR A 71 14.84 -4.42 -19.46
C TYR A 71 15.02 -5.95 -19.49
N LEU A 72 13.93 -6.72 -19.36
CA LEU A 72 13.95 -8.19 -19.43
C LEU A 72 13.54 -8.70 -20.81
N TYR A 73 12.69 -7.94 -21.51
CA TYR A 73 12.27 -8.15 -22.90
C TYR A 73 12.85 -7.04 -23.77
#